data_AF-M4CU25-F1
#
_entry.id   AF-M4CU25-F1
#
_cell.length_a   1.000
_cell.length_b   1.000
_cell.length_c   1.000
_cell.angle_alpha   90.00
_cell.angle_beta   90.00
_cell.angle_gamma   90.00
#
_symmetry.space_group_name_H-M   'P 1'
#
loop_
_entity.id
_entity.type
_entity.pdbx_description
1 polymer ?
#
loop_
_entity_poly.entity_id
_entity_poly.type
_entity_poly.pdbx_seq_one_letter_code
_entity_poly.pdbx_strand_id
1 'polypeptide(L)'
;MGGASASLLHPMDTDSAIPRDRDFGRSQFGCEHYKRRCKIRAPCCNLIFPCRHCHNDAANALPDPKERHDLVRQNVICSVCEAEQEVAQVCSNCGVCMGEYFCNICKFFDDETSKEQFHCDDCGICRYRCPICYKSMMDMSSSWQLLDAEIRATEMPSEYNYEIEILCNDCNKSSKAMFHILGHKCAHCGSYNTRRISAPQDPPPQGETERQVSEPRE
;
A
#
# COMPACT_ATOMS: atom_id res chain seq x y z
N MET A 1 -15.67 59.79 11.68
CA MET A 1 -15.12 59.02 12.81
C MET A 1 -16.02 57.82 13.02
N GLY A 2 -15.71 56.68 12.41
CA GLY A 2 -16.43 55.42 12.57
C GLY A 2 -15.48 54.42 13.22
N GLY A 3 -15.80 54.01 14.44
CA GLY A 3 -14.95 53.17 15.28
C GLY A 3 -14.79 51.76 14.73
N ALA A 4 -13.56 51.27 14.79
CA ALA A 4 -13.18 49.91 14.42
C ALA A 4 -13.81 48.90 15.40
N SER A 5 -14.49 47.90 14.83
CA SER A 5 -14.96 46.72 15.55
C SER A 5 -13.77 45.76 15.74
N ALA A 6 -13.26 45.67 16.95
CA ALA A 6 -12.30 44.65 17.34
C ALA A 6 -13.05 43.31 17.47
N SER A 7 -12.94 42.46 16.45
CA SER A 7 -13.43 41.09 16.52
C SER A 7 -12.47 40.26 17.36
N LEU A 8 -13.01 39.61 18.39
CA LEU A 8 -12.28 38.79 19.35
C LEU A 8 -11.44 37.72 18.65
N LEU A 9 -10.16 37.65 19.04
CA LEU A 9 -9.33 36.47 18.86
C LEU A 9 -10.00 35.31 19.63
N HIS A 10 -10.49 34.31 18.91
CA HIS A 10 -10.79 33.02 19.53
C HIS A 10 -9.45 32.38 19.90
N PRO A 11 -9.22 32.00 21.16
CA PRO A 11 -8.03 31.26 21.53
C PRO A 11 -8.06 29.91 20.80
N MET A 12 -6.91 29.53 20.23
CA MET A 12 -6.73 28.18 19.70
C MET A 12 -6.81 27.22 20.88
N ASP A 13 -7.88 26.43 20.93
CA ASP A 13 -8.09 25.43 21.97
C ASP A 13 -6.88 24.48 21.99
N THR A 14 -6.24 24.44 23.15
CA THR A 14 -5.24 23.43 23.48
C THR A 14 -6.01 22.12 23.65
N ASP A 15 -5.95 21.24 22.65
CA ASP A 15 -6.58 19.90 22.69
C ASP A 15 -5.94 19.10 23.83
N SER A 16 -6.55 19.28 24.99
CA SER A 16 -6.21 18.68 26.26
C SER A 16 -6.48 17.17 26.19
N ALA A 17 -5.93 16.42 27.13
CA ALA A 17 -5.99 14.95 27.23
C ALA A 17 -7.42 14.36 27.39
N ILE A 18 -8.32 14.62 26.46
CA ILE A 18 -9.67 14.05 26.43
C ILE A 18 -9.54 12.61 25.91
N PRO A 19 -9.91 11.60 26.70
CA PRO A 19 -9.97 10.22 26.22
C PRO A 19 -10.93 10.14 25.04
N ARG A 20 -10.41 9.72 23.89
CA ARG A 20 -11.20 9.45 22.68
C ARG A 20 -11.51 7.96 22.62
N ASP A 21 -12.55 7.62 21.88
CA ASP A 21 -12.84 6.23 21.55
C ASP A 21 -11.62 5.58 20.88
N ARG A 22 -11.33 4.32 21.24
CA ARG A 22 -10.14 3.60 20.76
C ARG A 22 -10.07 3.53 19.23
N ASP A 23 -11.22 3.46 18.57
CA ASP A 23 -11.34 3.34 17.12
C ASP A 23 -11.48 4.70 16.42
N PHE A 24 -11.44 5.81 17.16
CA PHE A 24 -11.52 7.14 16.58
C PHE A 24 -10.45 7.34 15.50
N GLY A 25 -10.88 7.78 14.31
CA GLY A 25 -9.99 8.01 13.18
C GLY A 25 -9.48 6.77 12.45
N ARG A 26 -9.98 5.56 12.75
CA ARG A 26 -9.52 4.32 12.10
C ARG A 26 -9.60 4.43 10.57
N SER A 27 -8.48 4.11 9.91
CA SER A 27 -8.33 4.16 8.45
C SER A 27 -8.49 5.56 7.80
N GLN A 28 -8.66 6.62 8.58
CA GLN A 28 -8.78 8.02 8.09
C GLN A 28 -7.42 8.72 7.97
N PHE A 29 -6.39 8.17 8.61
CA PHE A 29 -5.04 8.73 8.64
C PHE A 29 -4.01 7.79 7.97
N GLY A 30 -2.83 8.33 7.67
CA GLY A 30 -1.72 7.60 7.10
C GLY A 30 -1.29 8.15 5.75
N CYS A 31 -0.87 7.26 4.85
CA CYS A 31 -0.44 7.58 3.49
C CYS A 31 -0.89 6.46 2.53
N GLU A 32 -0.43 6.51 1.27
CA GLU A 32 -0.65 5.44 0.29
C GLU A 32 0.05 4.12 0.67
N HIS A 33 1.12 4.19 1.45
CA HIS A 33 1.87 3.00 1.86
C HIS A 33 1.18 2.21 2.98
N TYR A 34 0.71 2.93 4.01
CA TYR A 34 0.16 2.35 5.25
C TYR A 34 -0.95 3.24 5.80
N LYS A 35 -2.05 2.62 6.25
CA LYS A 35 -3.13 3.31 6.97
C LYS A 35 -2.79 3.29 8.45
N ARG A 36 -2.62 4.43 9.09
CA ARG A 36 -2.20 4.47 10.51
C ARG A 36 -2.46 5.83 11.13
N ARG A 37 -2.73 5.82 12.43
CA ARG A 37 -3.06 7.01 13.23
C ARG A 37 -1.83 7.60 13.92
N CYS A 38 -0.64 7.38 13.36
CA CYS A 38 0.60 7.99 13.82
C CYS A 38 1.57 8.35 12.68
N LYS A 39 2.39 9.37 12.95
CA LYS A 39 3.55 9.79 12.16
C LYS A 39 4.82 9.36 12.89
N ILE A 40 5.95 9.31 12.18
CA ILE A 40 7.26 9.00 12.76
C ILE A 40 8.14 10.22 12.76
N ARG A 41 8.92 10.42 13.83
CA ARG A 41 10.06 11.32 13.80
C ARG A 41 11.26 10.55 13.26
N ALA A 42 11.89 11.07 12.22
CA ALA A 42 13.08 10.48 11.64
C ALA A 42 14.30 10.97 12.43
N PRO A 43 15.05 10.14 13.18
CA PRO A 43 16.16 10.62 14.02
C PRO A 43 17.36 11.12 13.21
N CYS A 44 17.45 10.70 11.95
CA CYS A 44 18.47 11.11 11.00
C CYS A 44 18.37 12.59 10.59
N CYS A 45 17.16 13.15 10.51
CA CYS A 45 16.92 14.54 10.10
C CYS A 45 15.99 15.31 11.06
N ASN A 46 15.48 14.65 12.10
CA ASN A 46 14.47 15.11 13.06
C ASN A 46 13.14 15.59 12.45
N LEU A 47 12.92 15.34 11.16
CA LEU A 47 11.68 15.67 10.46
C LEU A 47 10.59 14.62 10.73
N ILE A 48 9.34 15.03 10.57
CA ILE A 48 8.16 14.18 10.80
C ILE A 48 7.64 13.67 9.47
N PHE A 49 7.45 12.35 9.36
CA PHE A 49 6.94 11.72 8.15
C PHE A 49 5.75 10.80 8.41
N PRO A 50 4.82 10.67 7.45
CA PRO A 50 3.71 9.73 7.55
C PRO A 50 4.14 8.27 7.60
N CYS A 51 5.30 7.90 7.04
CA CYS A 51 5.94 6.57 7.15
C CYS A 51 7.40 6.57 6.69
N ARG A 52 8.07 5.41 6.83
CA ARG A 52 9.47 5.24 6.42
C ARG A 52 9.68 5.38 4.91
N HIS A 53 8.71 4.94 4.11
CA HIS A 53 8.80 5.04 2.65
C HIS A 53 8.67 6.50 2.23
N CYS A 54 7.68 7.23 2.75
CA CYS A 54 7.56 8.68 2.53
C CYS A 54 8.83 9.44 2.95
N HIS A 55 9.49 9.03 4.03
CA HIS A 55 10.80 9.59 4.39
C HIS A 55 11.85 9.28 3.32
N ASN A 56 12.01 8.01 2.95
CA ASN A 56 13.04 7.58 2.01
C ASN A 56 12.83 8.17 0.61
N ASP A 57 11.59 8.31 0.15
CA ASP A 57 11.25 8.96 -1.11
C ASP A 57 11.69 10.43 -1.10
N ALA A 58 11.40 11.15 -0.01
CA ALA A 58 11.83 12.53 0.18
C ALA A 58 13.36 12.65 0.28
N ALA A 59 14.01 11.75 1.02
CA ALA A 59 15.47 11.74 1.18
C ALA A 59 16.19 11.37 -0.13
N ASN A 60 15.65 10.46 -0.93
CA ASN A 60 16.22 10.05 -2.22
C ASN A 60 16.06 11.13 -3.30
N ALA A 61 15.05 11.99 -3.18
CA ALA A 61 14.87 13.15 -4.03
C ALA A 61 15.87 14.28 -3.73
N LEU A 62 16.65 14.19 -2.64
CA LEU A 62 17.64 15.22 -2.30
C LEU A 62 18.80 15.24 -3.32
N PRO A 63 19.26 16.45 -3.73
CA PRO A 63 20.35 16.58 -4.71
C PRO A 63 21.68 16.05 -4.21
N ASP A 64 21.98 16.19 -2.90
CA ASP A 64 23.25 15.76 -2.31
C ASP A 64 23.19 14.28 -1.89
N PRO A 65 23.99 13.38 -2.52
CA PRO A 65 24.06 11.98 -2.14
C PRO A 65 24.47 11.71 -0.69
N LYS A 66 25.16 12.65 -0.02
CA LYS A 66 25.60 12.51 1.38
C LYS A 66 24.50 12.74 2.39
N GLU A 67 23.40 13.37 1.99
CA GLU A 67 22.21 13.55 2.85
C GLU A 67 21.23 12.39 2.72
N ARG A 68 21.50 11.40 1.86
CA ARG A 68 20.68 10.18 1.76
C ARG A 68 20.93 9.27 2.95
N HIS A 69 19.87 8.84 3.61
CA HIS A 69 19.97 7.96 4.77
C HIS A 69 18.68 7.15 4.98
N ASP A 70 18.82 5.99 5.62
CA ASP A 70 17.69 5.16 6.03
C ASP A 70 17.29 5.44 7.47
N LEU A 71 15.97 5.43 7.71
CA LEU A 71 15.39 5.79 9.00
C LEU A 71 15.63 4.72 10.08
N VAL A 72 16.31 5.10 11.15
CA VAL A 72 16.32 4.36 12.43
C VAL A 72 15.06 4.77 13.21
N ARG A 73 14.29 3.84 13.78
CA ARG A 73 12.95 4.18 14.31
C ARG A 73 12.99 4.71 15.73
N GLN A 74 12.73 6.01 15.99
CA GLN A 74 12.46 6.52 17.34
C GLN A 74 11.45 7.68 17.36
N ASN A 75 10.53 7.62 18.34
CA ASN A 75 9.34 8.44 18.59
C ASN A 75 8.23 8.42 17.51
N VAL A 76 6.99 8.40 17.99
CA VAL A 76 5.77 8.51 17.17
C VAL A 76 4.96 9.72 17.62
N ILE A 77 4.30 10.35 16.65
CA ILE A 77 3.42 11.48 16.87
C ILE A 77 2.01 11.02 16.53
N CYS A 78 1.07 11.13 17.48
CA CYS A 78 -0.32 10.77 17.26
C CYS A 78 -0.94 11.67 16.19
N SER A 79 -1.55 11.12 15.15
CA SER A 79 -2.21 11.93 14.11
C SER A 79 -3.54 12.55 14.56
N VAL A 80 -4.05 12.16 15.73
CA VAL A 80 -5.34 12.62 16.27
C VAL A 80 -5.16 13.82 17.20
N CYS A 81 -4.22 13.75 18.14
CA CYS A 81 -3.98 14.81 19.13
C CYS A 81 -2.58 15.44 19.06
N GLU A 82 -1.77 15.04 18.07
CA GLU A 82 -0.40 15.54 17.84
C GLU A 82 0.58 15.34 19.01
N ALA A 83 0.22 14.52 20.01
CA ALA A 83 1.11 14.16 21.10
C ALA A 83 2.29 13.31 20.59
N GLU A 84 3.51 13.73 20.91
CA GLU A 84 4.72 12.94 20.70
C GLU A 84 4.94 12.02 21.91
N GLN A 85 5.24 10.75 21.63
CA GLN A 85 5.44 9.73 22.65
C GLN A 85 6.41 8.64 22.18
N GLU A 86 6.85 7.82 23.13
CA GLU A 86 7.52 6.57 22.82
C GLU A 86 6.58 5.62 22.06
N VAL A 87 7.19 4.68 21.34
CA VAL A 87 6.45 3.74 20.49
C VAL A 87 5.58 2.85 21.36
N ALA A 88 4.27 3.01 21.20
CA ALA A 88 3.24 2.15 21.77
C ALA A 88 2.06 2.08 20.80
N GLN A 89 1.30 0.99 20.85
CA GLN A 89 0.11 0.83 20.00
C GLN A 89 -0.96 1.87 20.31
N VAL A 90 -1.05 2.33 21.56
CA VAL A 90 -2.10 3.23 22.04
C VAL A 90 -1.51 4.59 22.37
N CYS A 91 -2.22 5.65 22.00
CA CYS A 91 -1.82 7.00 22.38
C CYS A 91 -1.95 7.20 23.90
N SER A 92 -0.86 7.62 24.55
CA SER A 92 -0.86 7.87 26.00
C SER A 92 -1.65 9.12 26.39
N ASN A 93 -1.84 10.06 25.45
CA ASN A 93 -2.58 11.30 25.68
C ASN A 93 -4.09 11.16 25.42
N CYS A 94 -4.49 10.59 24.27
CA CYS A 94 -5.91 10.53 23.88
C CYS A 94 -6.52 9.12 23.80
N GLY A 95 -5.75 8.05 24.04
CA GLY A 95 -6.28 6.68 24.14
C GLY A 95 -6.62 5.99 22.82
N VAL A 96 -6.47 6.65 21.66
CA VAL A 96 -6.71 6.01 20.36
C VAL A 96 -5.71 4.89 20.06
N CYS A 97 -6.17 3.83 19.41
CA CYS A 97 -5.30 2.83 18.81
C CYS A 97 -4.61 3.45 17.57
N MET A 98 -3.28 3.41 17.50
CA MET A 98 -2.53 4.01 16.40
C MET A 98 -2.38 3.11 15.16
N GLY A 99 -2.73 1.82 15.30
CA GLY A 99 -2.69 0.81 14.25
C GLY A 99 -3.36 -0.47 14.74
N GLU A 100 -4.34 -0.99 13.99
CA GLU A 100 -5.00 -2.26 14.32
C GLU A 100 -3.98 -3.42 14.39
N TYR A 101 -3.11 -3.52 13.39
CA TYR A 101 -1.89 -4.30 13.50
C TYR A 101 -0.77 -3.42 14.06
N PHE A 102 -0.15 -3.91 15.14
CA PHE A 102 1.06 -3.34 15.70
C PHE A 102 2.12 -4.41 15.92
N CYS A 103 3.31 -4.18 15.38
CA CYS A 103 4.47 -4.99 15.69
C CYS A 103 5.46 -4.15 16.49
N ASN A 104 5.69 -4.51 17.75
CA ASN A 104 6.63 -3.80 18.62
C ASN A 104 8.10 -3.96 18.15
N ILE A 105 8.47 -5.15 17.66
CA ILE A 105 9.82 -5.45 17.17
C ILE A 105 10.14 -4.55 15.96
N CYS A 106 9.21 -4.48 15.00
CA CYS A 106 9.33 -3.63 13.83
C CYS A 106 8.84 -2.19 14.05
N LYS A 107 8.32 -1.84 15.22
CA LYS A 107 7.65 -0.56 15.50
C LYS A 107 6.73 -0.14 14.32
N PHE A 108 5.95 -1.10 13.84
CA PHE A 108 5.15 -0.99 12.62
C PHE A 108 3.67 -0.95 12.98
N PHE A 109 2.92 -0.11 12.27
CA PHE A 109 1.52 0.20 12.53
C PHE A 109 0.77 0.18 11.21
N ASP A 110 -0.33 -0.54 11.14
CA ASP A 110 -1.25 -0.52 10.00
C ASP A 110 -2.67 -0.86 10.43
N ASP A 111 -3.65 -0.04 10.04
CA ASP A 111 -5.08 -0.26 10.23
C ASP A 111 -5.63 -1.23 9.18
N GLU A 112 -4.93 -1.43 8.06
CA GLU A 112 -5.34 -2.35 7.00
C GLU A 112 -4.89 -3.79 7.32
N THR A 113 -5.67 -4.48 8.15
CA THR A 113 -5.40 -5.86 8.59
C THR A 113 -5.86 -6.93 7.61
N SER A 114 -6.58 -6.58 6.54
CA SER A 114 -6.98 -7.50 5.46
C SER A 114 -5.79 -8.09 4.69
N LYS A 115 -4.61 -7.45 4.81
CA LYS A 115 -3.32 -7.95 4.32
C LYS A 115 -2.72 -9.03 5.23
N GLU A 116 -3.37 -9.28 6.37
CA GLU A 116 -3.05 -10.24 7.44
C GLU A 116 -1.64 -10.14 8.04
N GLN A 117 -0.86 -9.09 7.73
CA GLN A 117 0.55 -8.88 8.07
C GLN A 117 1.01 -9.48 9.41
N PHE A 118 2.19 -10.12 9.41
CA PHE A 118 2.80 -10.71 10.60
C PHE A 118 4.31 -10.39 10.70
N HIS A 119 4.88 -10.52 11.90
CA HIS A 119 6.32 -10.46 12.11
C HIS A 119 6.93 -11.85 11.88
N CYS A 120 7.90 -11.94 10.99
CA CYS A 120 8.66 -13.17 10.80
C CYS A 120 9.95 -13.09 11.64
N ASP A 121 10.02 -13.89 12.71
CA ASP A 121 11.15 -13.90 13.65
C ASP A 121 12.48 -14.23 12.97
N ASP A 122 12.49 -15.21 12.06
CA ASP A 122 13.69 -15.60 11.29
C ASP A 122 14.24 -14.46 10.42
N CYS A 123 13.35 -13.60 9.93
CA CYS A 123 13.70 -12.49 9.07
C CYS A 123 13.91 -11.16 9.83
N GLY A 124 13.44 -11.08 11.07
CA GLY A 124 13.40 -9.85 11.87
C GLY A 124 12.54 -8.72 11.29
N ILE A 125 11.65 -9.00 10.33
CA ILE A 125 10.81 -7.98 9.69
C ILE A 125 9.36 -8.42 9.48
N CYS A 126 8.44 -7.44 9.50
CA CYS A 126 7.04 -7.65 9.14
C CYS A 126 6.92 -7.91 7.63
N ARG A 127 6.22 -8.99 7.26
CA ARG A 127 6.06 -9.42 5.87
C ARG A 127 4.65 -9.96 5.64
N TYR A 128 4.27 -9.95 4.36
CA TYR A 128 3.14 -10.72 3.83
C TYR A 128 3.62 -11.77 2.79
N ARG A 129 4.89 -11.70 2.36
CA ARG A 129 5.55 -12.65 1.44
C ARG A 129 6.94 -13.05 1.94
N CYS A 130 7.34 -14.29 1.69
CA CYS A 130 8.68 -14.81 1.97
C CYS A 130 9.73 -14.12 1.08
N PRO A 131 10.90 -13.68 1.59
CA PRO A 131 11.94 -13.08 0.74
C PRO A 131 12.72 -14.10 -0.10
N ILE A 132 12.68 -15.37 0.26
CA ILE A 132 13.47 -16.42 -0.39
C ILE A 132 12.71 -16.96 -1.60
N CYS A 133 11.43 -17.31 -1.39
CA CYS A 133 10.61 -17.94 -2.42
C CYS A 133 9.45 -17.09 -2.91
N TYR A 134 9.27 -15.87 -2.39
CA TYR A 134 8.18 -14.94 -2.74
C TYR A 134 6.76 -15.43 -2.45
N LYS A 135 6.61 -16.64 -1.90
CA LYS A 135 5.34 -17.22 -1.44
C LYS A 135 4.64 -16.34 -0.41
N SER A 136 3.33 -16.21 -0.55
CA SER A 136 2.42 -15.63 0.43
C SER A 136 2.52 -16.45 1.70
N MET A 137 2.76 -15.78 2.83
CA MET A 137 2.97 -16.46 4.11
C MET A 137 1.66 -16.68 4.89
N MET A 138 0.53 -16.22 4.35
CA MET A 138 -0.78 -16.15 5.03
C MET A 138 -1.93 -16.37 4.03
N ASP A 139 -3.16 -16.41 4.52
CA ASP A 139 -4.33 -16.68 3.69
C ASP A 139 -4.79 -15.42 2.96
N MET A 140 -4.34 -15.29 1.72
CA MET A 140 -4.67 -14.15 0.87
C MET A 140 -6.07 -14.25 0.22
N SER A 141 -6.90 -15.23 0.57
CA SER A 141 -8.21 -15.48 -0.06
C SER A 141 -9.11 -14.24 -0.12
N SER A 142 -9.21 -13.46 0.97
CA SER A 142 -10.04 -12.24 1.03
C SER A 142 -9.53 -11.15 0.08
N SER A 143 -8.20 -10.98 0.00
CA SER A 143 -7.59 -10.02 -0.94
C SER A 143 -7.79 -10.45 -2.39
N TRP A 144 -7.70 -11.75 -2.68
CA TRP A 144 -7.95 -12.30 -4.01
C TRP A 144 -9.41 -12.14 -4.44
N GLN A 145 -10.37 -12.24 -3.52
CA GLN A 145 -11.78 -11.97 -3.81
C GLN A 145 -12.04 -10.51 -4.18
N LEU A 146 -11.37 -9.55 -3.54
CA LEU A 146 -11.46 -8.14 -3.91
C LEU A 146 -10.85 -7.90 -5.29
N LEU A 147 -9.70 -8.51 -5.58
CA LEU A 147 -9.06 -8.40 -6.89
C LEU A 147 -9.88 -9.07 -8.00
N ASP A 148 -10.53 -10.19 -7.73
CA ASP A 148 -11.52 -10.81 -8.62
C ASP A 148 -12.65 -9.84 -8.98
N ALA A 149 -13.17 -9.11 -8.00
CA ALA A 149 -14.25 -8.15 -8.20
C ALA A 149 -13.80 -6.96 -9.06
N GLU A 150 -12.61 -6.42 -8.78
CA GLU A 150 -12.05 -5.29 -9.53
C GLU A 150 -11.73 -5.67 -10.99
N ILE A 151 -11.17 -6.87 -11.21
CA ILE A 151 -10.90 -7.41 -12.56
C ILE A 151 -12.19 -7.55 -13.35
N ARG A 152 -13.28 -8.04 -12.74
CA ARG A 152 -14.57 -8.11 -13.43
C ARG A 152 -15.18 -6.75 -13.72
N ALA A 153 -14.91 -5.75 -12.89
CA ALA A 153 -15.43 -4.39 -13.07
C ALA A 153 -14.62 -3.58 -14.11
N THR A 154 -13.41 -4.01 -14.44
CA THR A 154 -12.50 -3.32 -15.37
C THR A 154 -12.48 -4.04 -16.71
N GLU A 155 -13.25 -3.56 -17.69
CA GLU A 155 -13.23 -4.13 -19.04
C GLU A 155 -11.89 -3.86 -19.73
N MET A 156 -11.21 -4.93 -20.16
CA MET A 156 -9.97 -4.83 -20.93
C MET A 156 -10.26 -4.54 -22.41
N PRO A 157 -9.51 -3.62 -23.05
CA PRO A 157 -9.60 -3.42 -24.51
C PRO A 157 -9.30 -4.71 -25.27
N SER A 158 -9.90 -4.86 -26.46
CA SER A 158 -9.81 -6.09 -27.26
C SER A 158 -8.39 -6.45 -27.68
N GLU A 159 -7.50 -5.46 -27.86
CA GLU A 159 -6.07 -5.68 -28.14
C GLU A 159 -5.33 -6.44 -27.02
N TYR A 160 -5.88 -6.44 -25.80
CA TYR A 160 -5.35 -7.14 -24.64
C TYR A 160 -6.05 -8.48 -24.36
N ASN A 161 -6.96 -8.91 -25.25
CA ASN A 161 -7.69 -10.16 -25.13
C ASN A 161 -6.84 -11.37 -25.58
N TYR A 162 -5.75 -11.64 -24.87
CA TYR A 162 -4.89 -12.78 -25.11
C TYR A 162 -4.47 -13.47 -23.80
N GLU A 163 -4.10 -14.74 -23.90
CA GLU A 163 -3.59 -15.52 -22.78
C GLU A 163 -2.07 -15.33 -22.59
N ILE A 164 -1.62 -15.39 -21.34
CA ILE A 164 -0.21 -15.42 -20.99
C ILE A 164 0.12 -16.61 -20.09
N GLU A 165 1.39 -17.00 -20.09
CA GLU A 165 1.91 -17.99 -19.15
C GLU A 165 2.47 -17.34 -17.88
N ILE A 166 2.02 -17.86 -16.75
CA ILE A 166 2.39 -17.39 -15.42
C ILE A 166 2.93 -18.54 -14.57
N LEU A 167 3.86 -18.22 -13.66
CA LEU A 167 4.26 -19.08 -12.56
C LEU A 167 3.69 -18.52 -11.25
N CYS A 168 3.02 -19.36 -10.47
CA CYS A 168 2.52 -18.98 -9.15
C CYS A 168 3.57 -19.18 -8.06
N ASN A 169 3.83 -18.16 -7.26
CA ASN A 169 4.78 -18.21 -6.15
C ASN A 169 4.23 -18.99 -4.93
N ASP A 170 2.92 -19.28 -4.88
CA ASP A 170 2.30 -19.93 -3.73
C ASP A 170 2.23 -21.46 -3.87
N CYS A 171 1.89 -21.94 -5.07
CA CYS A 171 1.81 -23.36 -5.38
C CYS A 171 2.93 -23.88 -6.28
N ASN A 172 3.80 -22.99 -6.79
CA ASN A 172 4.91 -23.31 -7.70
C ASN A 172 4.49 -24.03 -9.00
N LYS A 173 3.22 -23.89 -9.41
CA LYS A 173 2.71 -24.44 -10.66
C LYS A 173 2.55 -23.32 -11.69
N SER A 174 2.82 -23.68 -12.94
CA SER A 174 2.51 -22.82 -14.08
C SER A 174 1.04 -22.99 -14.51
N SER A 175 0.43 -21.91 -14.97
CA SER A 175 -0.90 -21.92 -15.59
C SER A 175 -0.98 -20.83 -16.65
N LYS A 176 -2.00 -20.91 -17.51
CA LYS A 176 -2.39 -19.80 -18.38
C LYS A 176 -3.41 -18.91 -17.67
N ALA A 177 -3.39 -17.62 -17.97
CA ALA A 177 -4.39 -16.65 -17.54
C ALA A 177 -4.60 -15.61 -18.65
N MET A 178 -5.81 -15.08 -18.77
CA MET A 178 -6.04 -13.90 -19.61
C MET A 178 -5.23 -12.73 -19.08
N PHE A 179 -4.59 -11.99 -19.99
CA PHE A 179 -3.86 -10.78 -19.61
C PHE A 179 -4.83 -9.74 -19.04
N HIS A 180 -4.51 -9.23 -17.86
CA HIS A 180 -5.26 -8.16 -17.21
C HIS A 180 -4.30 -7.28 -16.44
N ILE A 181 -4.42 -5.95 -16.58
CA ILE A 181 -3.47 -4.99 -15.98
C ILE A 181 -3.38 -5.08 -14.45
N LEU A 182 -4.48 -5.51 -13.81
CA LEU A 182 -4.58 -5.61 -12.35
C LEU A 182 -3.97 -6.89 -11.76
N GLY A 183 -3.89 -7.98 -12.52
CA GLY A 183 -3.34 -9.23 -12.00
C GLY A 183 -3.77 -10.50 -12.74
N HIS A 184 -3.03 -11.58 -12.51
CA HIS A 184 -3.21 -12.85 -13.21
C HIS A 184 -3.46 -13.99 -12.21
N LYS A 185 -4.64 -14.59 -12.28
CA LYS A 185 -5.08 -15.61 -11.33
C LYS A 185 -4.48 -16.98 -11.65
N CYS A 186 -3.90 -17.63 -10.65
CA CYS A 186 -3.45 -19.01 -10.79
C CYS A 186 -4.65 -19.97 -10.87
N ALA A 187 -4.70 -20.80 -11.92
CA ALA A 187 -5.77 -21.79 -12.09
C ALA A 187 -5.74 -22.94 -11.05
N HIS A 188 -4.61 -23.13 -10.35
CA HIS A 188 -4.43 -24.25 -9.42
C HIS A 188 -4.84 -23.95 -7.98
N CYS A 189 -4.60 -22.72 -7.52
CA CYS A 189 -4.85 -22.33 -6.13
C CYS A 189 -5.60 -21.00 -5.98
N GLY A 190 -5.98 -20.34 -7.09
CA GLY A 190 -6.69 -19.07 -7.07
C GLY A 190 -5.86 -17.85 -6.65
N SER A 191 -4.57 -18.04 -6.33
CA SER A 191 -3.69 -16.94 -5.92
C SER A 191 -3.32 -16.02 -7.09
N TYR A 192 -3.22 -14.73 -6.82
CA TYR A 192 -2.67 -13.72 -7.73
C TYR A 192 -1.19 -13.39 -7.46
N ASN A 193 -0.55 -14.06 -6.51
CA ASN A 193 0.90 -13.96 -6.31
C ASN A 193 1.64 -14.75 -7.40
N THR A 194 1.62 -14.19 -8.61
CA THR A 194 2.08 -14.83 -9.84
C THR A 194 3.07 -13.92 -10.58
N ARG A 195 3.93 -14.51 -11.40
CA ARG A 195 4.86 -13.78 -12.29
C ARG A 195 4.75 -14.29 -13.72
N ARG A 196 4.92 -13.41 -14.70
CA ARG A 196 5.02 -13.78 -16.10
C ARG A 196 6.30 -14.58 -16.32
N ILE A 197 6.21 -15.63 -17.12
CA ILE A 197 7.37 -16.44 -17.54
C ILE A 197 7.59 -16.40 -19.05
N SER A 198 6.63 -15.91 -19.82
CA SER A 198 6.80 -15.56 -21.23
C SER A 198 7.27 -14.10 -21.38
N ALA A 199 8.02 -13.82 -22.45
CA ALA A 199 8.40 -12.47 -22.83
C ALA A 199 7.16 -11.58 -23.05
N PRO A 200 7.26 -10.26 -22.90
CA PRO A 200 6.22 -9.34 -23.36
C PRO A 200 5.98 -9.60 -24.84
N GLN A 201 4.84 -10.19 -25.18
CA GLN A 201 4.36 -10.20 -26.55
C GLN A 201 3.65 -8.88 -26.77
N ASP A 202 4.02 -8.17 -27.84
CA ASP A 202 3.20 -7.08 -28.34
C ASP A 202 1.78 -7.63 -28.60
N PRO A 203 0.73 -6.83 -28.34
CA PRO A 203 -0.63 -7.25 -28.62
C PRO A 203 -0.71 -7.70 -30.09
N PRO A 204 -1.36 -8.83 -30.40
CA PRO A 204 -1.43 -9.34 -31.76
C PRO A 204 -2.04 -8.27 -32.67
N PRO A 205 -1.48 -8.02 -33.86
CA PRO A 205 -1.99 -7.00 -34.78
C PRO A 205 -3.45 -7.30 -35.10
N GLN A 206 -4.31 -6.28 -34.96
CA GLN A 206 -5.74 -6.39 -35.22
C GLN A 206 -5.96 -6.73 -36.71
N GLY A 207 -6.79 -7.75 -36.98
CA GLY A 207 -7.02 -8.30 -38.30
C GLY A 207 -7.38 -7.25 -39.35
N GLU A 208 -6.56 -7.17 -40.39
CA GLU A 208 -6.91 -6.50 -41.63
C GLU A 208 -8.12 -7.21 -42.22
N THR A 209 -9.21 -6.48 -42.42
CA THR A 209 -10.37 -6.97 -43.15
C THR A 209 -9.93 -7.27 -44.58
N GLU A 210 -9.97 -8.54 -44.98
CA GLU A 210 -9.74 -8.97 -46.36
C GLU A 210 -10.71 -8.21 -47.28
N ARG A 211 -10.20 -7.16 -47.95
CA ARG A 211 -10.91 -6.59 -49.10
C ARG A 211 -10.81 -7.63 -50.21
N GLN A 212 -11.93 -8.28 -50.50
CA GLN A 212 -12.10 -9.08 -51.71
C GLN A 212 -11.75 -8.20 -52.92
N VAL A 213 -10.63 -8.49 -53.57
CA VAL A 213 -10.30 -7.92 -54.89
C VAL A 213 -11.14 -8.68 -55.91
N SER A 214 -12.20 -8.04 -56.42
CA SER A 214 -12.93 -8.55 -57.57
C SER A 214 -12.04 -8.48 -58.82
N GLU A 215 -11.73 -9.64 -59.42
CA GLU A 215 -11.05 -9.73 -60.73
C GLU A 215 -11.90 -9.10 -61.84
N PRO A 216 -11.30 -8.40 -62.83
CA PRO A 216 -12.00 -8.00 -64.03
C PRO A 216 -12.09 -9.17 -65.02
N ARG A 217 -13.28 -9.41 -65.57
CA ARG A 217 -13.48 -10.30 -66.72
C ARG A 217 -12.88 -9.69 -67.99
N GLU A 218 -12.19 -10.53 -68.75
CA GLU A 218 -11.78 -10.33 -70.14
C GLU A 218 -12.97 -10.15 -71.09
#